data_AF-A0A956KHF9-F1
#
_entry.id   AF-A0A956KHF9-F1
#
_cell.length_a   1.000
_cell.length_b   1.000
_cell.length_c   1.000
_cell.angle_alpha   90.00
_cell.angle_beta   90.00
_cell.angle_gamma   90.00
#
_symmetry.space_group_name_H-M   'P 1'
#
loop_
_entity.id
_entity.type
_entity.pdbx_description
1 polymer ?
#
loop_
_entity_poly.entity_id
_entity_poly.type
_entity_poly.pdbx_seq_one_letter_code
_entity_poly.pdbx_strand_id
1 'polypeptide(L)'
;VAADWDDLVDGALAASISINEHGEPTVDSVWTNTDSSGASASVLDCNAWTLNGLNIVALHGKAGASGEQWTLVGDVASCSDKKRLYCLEQPQNGG
;
A
#
# COMPACT_ATOMS: atom_id res chain seq x y z
N VAL A 1 -0.37 3.24 -13.90
CA VAL A 1 -1.07 2.29 -13.02
C VAL A 1 -0.47 0.93 -13.30
N ALA A 2 -0.53 -0.01 -12.36
CA ALA A 2 0.07 -1.33 -12.53
C ALA A 2 -0.70 -2.17 -13.57
N ALA A 3 0.01 -2.95 -14.37
CA ALA A 3 -0.54 -3.91 -15.34
C ALA A 3 -0.85 -5.28 -14.69
N ASP A 4 -0.05 -5.68 -13.71
CA ASP A 4 -0.20 -6.91 -12.93
C ASP A 4 0.40 -6.74 -11.53
N TRP A 5 0.46 -7.83 -10.76
CA TRP A 5 0.98 -7.83 -9.41
C TRP A 5 2.47 -7.55 -9.33
N ASP A 6 3.26 -7.99 -10.31
CA ASP A 6 4.70 -7.75 -10.32
C ASP A 6 4.97 -6.25 -10.56
N ASP A 7 4.29 -5.64 -11.55
CA ASP A 7 4.33 -4.20 -11.81
C ASP A 7 3.76 -3.36 -10.65
N LEU A 8 2.87 -3.91 -9.83
CA LEU A 8 2.34 -3.20 -8.67
C LEU A 8 3.39 -2.96 -7.58
N VAL A 9 4.34 -3.89 -7.45
CA VAL A 9 5.25 -3.92 -6.31
C VAL A 9 6.71 -3.70 -6.68
N ASP A 10 7.12 -3.80 -7.94
CA ASP A 10 8.52 -3.75 -8.38
C ASP A 10 9.31 -2.46 -8.06
N GLY A 11 8.66 -1.48 -7.43
CA GLY A 11 9.24 -0.20 -7.05
C GLY A 11 8.99 0.93 -8.05
N ALA A 12 8.28 0.69 -9.16
CA ALA A 12 7.95 1.70 -10.14
C ALA A 12 6.60 1.46 -10.84
N LEU A 13 5.66 2.37 -10.64
CA LEU A 13 4.40 2.37 -11.39
C LEU A 13 4.49 3.24 -12.64
N ALA A 14 4.02 2.73 -13.79
CA ALA A 14 3.90 3.53 -15.02
C ALA A 14 3.02 4.80 -14.86
N ALA A 15 2.10 4.79 -13.89
CA ALA A 15 1.39 5.97 -13.40
C ALA A 15 0.90 5.71 -11.98
N SER A 16 0.84 6.75 -11.14
CA SER A 16 0.45 6.59 -9.74
C SER A 16 -1.00 6.11 -9.56
N ILE A 17 -1.25 5.46 -8.42
CA ILE A 17 -2.59 5.10 -7.97
C ILE A 17 -3.05 6.19 -7.00
N SER A 18 -3.95 7.06 -7.46
CA SER A 18 -4.37 8.27 -6.75
C SER A 18 -5.87 8.53 -6.84
N ILE A 19 -6.68 7.49 -6.98
CA ILE A 19 -8.14 7.57 -7.00
C ILE A 19 -8.72 6.64 -5.93
N ASN A 20 -9.89 7.00 -5.40
CA ASN A 20 -10.66 6.15 -4.49
C ASN A 20 -11.73 5.34 -5.27
N GLU A 21 -12.50 4.53 -4.55
CA GLU A 21 -13.57 3.69 -5.09
C GLU A 21 -14.74 4.47 -5.73
N HIS A 22 -14.84 5.77 -5.46
CA HIS A 22 -15.82 6.67 -6.06
C HIS A 22 -15.26 7.41 -7.29
N GLY A 23 -14.01 7.15 -7.68
CA GLY A 23 -13.34 7.81 -8.80
C GLY A 23 -12.80 9.21 -8.45
N GLU A 24 -12.74 9.57 -7.17
CA GLU A 24 -12.25 10.88 -6.73
C GLU A 24 -10.74 10.82 -6.47
N PRO A 25 -9.99 11.90 -6.79
CA PRO A 25 -8.55 11.97 -6.49
C PRO A 25 -8.24 11.89 -4.99
N THR A 26 -7.17 11.18 -4.63
CA THR A 26 -6.65 11.05 -3.26
C THR A 26 -5.12 10.95 -3.24
N VAL A 27 -4.51 11.58 -2.24
CA VAL A 27 -3.06 11.52 -1.95
C VAL A 27 -2.89 11.29 -0.45
N ASP A 28 -3.30 10.11 0.00
CA ASP A 28 -3.27 9.71 1.41
C ASP A 28 -2.23 8.61 1.68
N SER A 29 -1.86 8.41 2.94
CA SER A 29 -1.12 7.21 3.32
C SER A 29 -2.00 5.96 3.19
N VAL A 30 -1.38 4.84 2.82
CA VAL A 30 -2.06 3.57 2.57
C VAL A 30 -1.42 2.49 3.41
N TRP A 31 -2.22 1.70 4.13
CA TRP A 31 -1.69 0.53 4.83
C TRP A 31 -1.24 -0.53 3.82
N THR A 32 0.03 -0.91 3.90
CA THR A 32 0.67 -1.86 2.97
C THR A 32 1.54 -2.87 3.73
N ASN A 33 2.55 -2.38 4.47
CA ASN A 33 3.66 -3.17 5.02
C ASN A 33 4.26 -4.11 3.95
N THR A 34 4.47 -3.59 2.75
CA THR A 34 4.93 -4.36 1.59
C THR A 34 6.22 -3.73 1.06
N ASP A 35 7.24 -4.52 0.78
CA ASP A 35 8.47 -4.04 0.14
C ASP A 35 8.36 -4.06 -1.40
N SER A 36 9.43 -3.66 -2.08
CA SER A 36 9.45 -3.61 -3.55
C SER A 36 9.52 -4.99 -4.23
N SER A 37 9.47 -6.09 -3.46
CA SER A 37 9.37 -7.46 -3.96
C SER A 37 7.98 -8.06 -3.76
N GLY A 38 7.05 -7.29 -3.17
CA GLY A 38 5.72 -7.78 -2.81
C GLY A 38 5.69 -8.59 -1.52
N ALA A 39 6.81 -8.72 -0.81
CA ALA A 39 6.89 -9.40 0.47
C ALA A 39 6.56 -8.44 1.63
N SER A 40 6.36 -8.99 2.83
CA SER A 40 6.22 -8.16 4.03
C SER A 40 7.51 -7.40 4.32
N ALA A 41 7.43 -6.07 4.38
CA ALA A 41 8.60 -5.23 4.62
C ALA A 41 9.16 -5.38 6.05
N SER A 42 8.31 -5.70 7.01
CA SER A 42 8.66 -5.85 8.42
C SER A 42 7.64 -6.68 9.20
N VAL A 43 7.98 -7.01 10.45
CA VAL A 43 7.05 -7.54 11.46
C VAL A 43 6.13 -6.46 12.05
N LEU A 44 6.32 -5.20 11.66
CA LEU A 44 5.47 -4.08 12.06
C LEU A 44 4.22 -4.03 11.16
N ASP A 45 3.20 -4.80 11.54
CA ASP A 45 2.01 -5.05 10.73
C ASP A 45 0.71 -4.93 11.55
N CYS A 46 0.73 -4.17 12.64
CA CYS A 46 -0.40 -4.10 13.58
C CYS A 46 -0.81 -5.46 14.16
N ASN A 47 0.18 -6.34 14.39
CA ASN A 47 -0.02 -7.72 14.86
C ASN A 47 -0.92 -8.49 13.89
N ALA A 48 -0.43 -8.67 12.66
CA ALA A 48 -1.17 -9.24 11.54
C ALA A 48 -2.52 -8.56 11.28
N TRP A 49 -2.54 -7.22 11.34
CA TRP A 49 -3.71 -6.37 11.11
C TRP A 49 -4.88 -6.64 12.08
N THR A 50 -4.59 -7.11 13.29
CA THR A 50 -5.62 -7.44 14.30
C THR A 50 -5.74 -6.44 15.44
N LEU A 51 -4.77 -5.53 15.61
CA LEU A 51 -4.73 -4.58 16.73
C LEU A 51 -4.72 -3.11 16.25
N ASN A 52 -5.26 -2.21 17.06
CA ASN A 52 -5.42 -0.78 16.73
C ASN A 52 -4.91 0.18 17.84
N GLY A 53 -3.78 -0.15 18.47
CA GLY A 53 -3.23 0.61 19.61
C GLY A 53 -2.29 1.76 19.24
N LEU A 54 -2.22 2.78 20.10
CA LEU A 54 -1.32 3.96 19.95
C LEU A 54 0.18 3.62 20.02
N ASN A 55 0.51 2.51 20.68
CA ASN A 55 1.88 2.02 20.90
C ASN A 55 2.23 0.83 20.00
N ILE A 56 1.34 0.47 19.08
CA ILE A 56 1.55 -0.57 18.07
C ILE A 56 1.66 0.17 16.75
N VAL A 57 2.63 -0.21 15.93
CA VAL A 57 2.93 0.50 14.69
C VAL A 57 2.96 -0.45 13.50
N ALA A 58 2.72 0.10 12.32
CA ALA A 58 2.94 -0.56 11.05
C ALA A 58 3.59 0.35 10.02
N LEU A 59 4.20 -0.28 9.02
CA LEU A 59 4.68 0.41 7.82
C LEU A 59 3.54 0.67 6.85
N HIS A 60 3.68 1.73 6.05
CA HIS A 60 2.65 2.17 5.12
C HIS A 60 3.26 2.70 3.83
N GLY A 61 2.46 2.73 2.77
CA GLY A 61 2.75 3.36 1.50
C GLY A 61 2.08 4.73 1.36
N LYS A 62 2.09 5.27 0.14
CA LYS A 62 1.51 6.57 -0.21
C LYS A 62 0.81 6.52 -1.56
N ALA A 63 -0.49 6.78 -1.55
CA ALA A 63 -1.26 7.01 -2.77
C ALA A 63 -0.74 8.25 -3.51
N GLY A 64 -0.76 8.21 -4.83
CA GLY A 64 -0.20 9.26 -5.69
C GLY A 64 1.31 9.19 -5.90
N ALA A 65 2.04 8.32 -5.20
CA ALA A 65 3.41 7.98 -5.55
C ALA A 65 3.44 7.00 -6.73
N SER A 66 4.49 7.11 -7.55
CA SER A 66 4.75 6.20 -8.68
C SER A 66 6.08 5.44 -8.54
N GLY A 67 6.79 5.62 -7.43
CA GLY A 67 8.01 4.87 -7.10
C GLY A 67 7.79 3.98 -5.88
N GLU A 68 8.88 3.55 -5.25
CA GLU A 68 8.89 2.69 -4.05
C GLU A 68 7.98 3.20 -2.92
N GLN A 69 7.74 4.51 -2.83
CA GLN A 69 6.84 5.09 -1.83
C GLN A 69 5.38 4.64 -1.98
N TRP A 70 4.98 4.07 -3.12
CA TRP A 70 3.68 3.43 -3.27
C TRP A 70 3.53 2.26 -2.28
N THR A 71 4.53 1.38 -2.21
CA THR A 71 4.52 0.21 -1.33
C THR A 71 5.03 0.54 0.06
N LEU A 72 6.06 1.39 0.19
CA LEU A 72 6.71 1.66 1.47
C LEU A 72 7.27 3.08 1.59
N VAL A 73 6.88 3.77 2.65
CA VAL A 73 7.52 4.99 3.13
C VAL A 73 8.44 4.63 4.31
N GLY A 74 9.56 5.34 4.46
CA GLY A 74 10.60 5.03 5.46
C GLY A 74 10.24 5.30 6.93
N ASP A 75 9.01 5.75 7.22
CA ASP A 75 8.49 5.95 8.56
C ASP A 75 7.40 4.93 8.94
N VAL A 76 7.10 4.88 10.23
CA VAL A 76 6.04 4.02 10.79
C VAL A 76 4.87 4.88 11.23
N ALA A 77 3.67 4.31 11.22
CA ALA A 77 2.48 4.96 11.75
C ALA A 77 1.82 4.12 12.83
N SER A 78 1.06 4.79 13.69
CA SER A 78 0.29 4.12 14.74
C SER A 78 -0.82 3.29 14.13
N CYS A 79 -1.06 2.10 14.64
CA CYS A 79 -2.17 1.24 14.23
C CYS A 79 -3.54 1.81 14.60
N SER A 80 -3.58 2.84 15.45
CA SER A 80 -4.79 3.63 15.70
C SER A 80 -5.09 4.63 14.58
N ASP A 81 -4.14 4.91 13.68
CA ASP A 81 -4.30 5.90 12.62
C ASP A 81 -5.22 5.36 11.51
N LYS A 82 -6.07 6.24 10.99
CA LYS A 82 -6.91 5.92 9.84
C LYS A 82 -6.11 6.16 8.56
N LYS A 83 -5.73 5.09 7.88
CA LYS A 83 -5.16 5.12 6.53
C LYS A 83 -6.03 4.30 5.58
N ARG A 84 -5.85 4.52 4.28
CA ARG A 84 -6.63 3.81 3.25
C ARG A 84 -6.17 2.36 3.11
N LEU A 85 -7.08 1.53 2.63
CA LEU A 85 -6.79 0.21 2.08
C LEU A 85 -7.22 0.23 0.61
N TYR A 86 -6.41 -0.38 -0.24
CA TYR A 86 -6.74 -0.55 -1.65
C TYR A 86 -7.13 -2.00 -1.91
N CYS A 87 -8.28 -2.19 -2.54
CA CYS A 87 -8.69 -3.47 -3.11
C CYS A 87 -8.28 -3.46 -4.57
N LEU A 88 -7.45 -4.43 -4.98
CA LEU A 88 -6.89 -4.49 -6.32
C LEU A 88 -7.40 -5.75 -7.01
N GLU A 89 -7.90 -5.59 -8.22
CA GLU A 89 -8.30 -6.68 -9.10
C GLU A 89 -7.20 -6.92 -10.12
N GLN A 90 -6.70 -8.15 -10.19
CA GLN A 90 -5.91 -8.60 -11.32
C GLN A 90 -6.82 -9.48 -12.20
N PRO A 91 -7.18 -9.04 -13.42
CA PRO A 91 -7.88 -9.89 -14.36
C PRO A 91 -7.04 -11.15 -14.56
N GLN A 92 -7.63 -12.33 -14.36
CA GLN A 92 -6.98 -13.54 -14.82
C GLN A 92 -6.85 -13.42 -16.33
N ASN A 93 -5.61 -13.35 -16.85
CA ASN A 93 -5.38 -13.45 -18.28
C ASN A 93 -6.15 -14.67 -18.78
N GLY A 94 -7.13 -14.44 -19.66
CA GLY A 94 -7.87 -15.51 -20.30
C GLY A 94 -6.89 -16.50 -20.92
N GLY A 95 -7.09 -17.79 -20.62
CA GLY A 95 -6.35 -18.88 -21.25
C GLY A 95 -6.54 -18.94 -22.76
#